data_AF-A0AAJ4F4F0-F1
#
_entry.id   AF-A0AAJ4F4F0-F1
#
_cell.length_a   1.000
_cell.length_b   1.000
_cell.length_c   1.000
_cell.angle_alpha   90.00
_cell.angle_beta   90.00
_cell.angle_gamma   90.00
#
_symmetry.space_group_name_H-M   'P 1'
#
loop_
_entity.id
_entity.type
_entity.pdbx_description
1 polymer ?
#
loop_
_entity_poly.entity_id
_entity_poly.type
_entity_poly.pdbx_seq_one_letter_code
_entity_poly.pdbx_strand_id
1 'polypeptide(L)'
;MTTIPTPSYSHFEEDVIHQIITQPLPASADLFDVADACAAFVCVLVDTHDDQASNALCGRLLQALNQFRHLCDEDLPPHLIEQLIAGENVTSCIPDCWQETATLVEYAQALTQALLSNTLPPPVATSLTGLLHDVVYLLAEFVKEPYLTVH
;
A
#
# COMPACT_ATOMS: atom_id res chain seq x y z
N MET A 1 30.51 -18.01 -30.96
CA MET A 1 29.53 -16.97 -30.63
C MET A 1 28.65 -17.52 -29.53
N THR A 2 28.84 -17.10 -28.28
CA THR A 2 27.98 -17.48 -27.16
C THR A 2 26.83 -16.50 -27.11
N THR A 3 25.63 -16.95 -27.46
CA THR A 3 24.40 -16.21 -27.21
C THR A 3 24.12 -16.28 -25.72
N ILE A 4 24.34 -15.17 -25.01
CA ILE A 4 23.87 -15.00 -23.64
C ILE A 4 22.33 -14.97 -23.74
N PRO A 5 21.59 -15.87 -23.08
CA PRO A 5 20.15 -15.77 -23.03
C PRO A 5 19.83 -14.52 -22.21
N THR A 6 19.29 -13.50 -22.88
CA THR A 6 18.68 -12.37 -22.18
C THR A 6 17.52 -12.94 -21.35
N PRO A 7 17.55 -12.88 -20.01
CA PRO A 7 16.37 -13.24 -19.25
C PRO A 7 15.25 -12.31 -19.72
N SER A 8 14.14 -12.91 -20.15
CA SER A 8 12.98 -12.17 -20.62
C SER A 8 12.43 -11.39 -19.43
N TYR A 9 12.35 -10.06 -19.54
CA TYR A 9 11.84 -9.16 -18.49
C TYR A 9 10.52 -9.66 -17.86
N SER A 10 9.68 -10.31 -18.67
CA SER A 10 8.40 -10.90 -18.29
C SER A 10 8.50 -12.00 -17.20
N HIS A 11 9.56 -12.80 -17.20
CA HIS A 11 9.74 -13.86 -16.20
C HIS A 11 10.16 -13.28 -14.84
N PHE A 12 10.90 -12.17 -14.86
CA PHE A 12 11.30 -11.47 -13.63
C PHE A 12 10.10 -10.79 -12.97
N GLU A 13 9.21 -10.19 -13.77
CA GLU A 13 7.96 -9.57 -13.28
C GLU A 13 7.01 -10.61 -12.65
N GLU A 14 6.82 -11.77 -13.29
CA GLU A 14 6.02 -12.88 -12.73
C GLU A 14 6.61 -13.42 -11.42
N ASP A 15 7.94 -13.57 -11.33
CA ASP A 15 8.61 -14.04 -10.10
C ASP A 15 8.43 -13.04 -8.94
N VAL A 16 8.53 -11.74 -9.21
CA VAL A 16 8.34 -10.67 -8.21
C VAL A 16 6.90 -10.62 -7.71
N ILE A 17 5.92 -10.67 -8.63
CA ILE A 17 4.50 -10.73 -8.29
C ILE A 17 4.22 -11.95 -7.41
N HIS A 18 4.73 -13.12 -7.78
CA HIS A 18 4.52 -14.35 -7.03
C HIS A 18 5.16 -14.28 -5.63
N GLN A 19 6.37 -13.73 -5.50
CA GLN A 19 7.01 -13.53 -4.20
C GLN A 19 6.20 -12.62 -3.28
N ILE A 20 5.72 -11.48 -3.80
CA ILE A 20 4.94 -10.50 -3.04
C ILE A 20 3.58 -11.08 -2.60
N ILE A 21 2.91 -11.84 -3.48
CA ILE A 21 1.64 -12.51 -3.16
C ILE A 21 1.84 -13.62 -2.11
N THR A 22 2.94 -14.36 -2.17
CA THR A 22 3.17 -15.53 -1.29
C THR A 22 3.80 -15.20 0.04
N GLN A 23 4.53 -14.08 0.15
CA GLN A 23 5.24 -13.74 1.38
C GLN A 23 4.29 -13.14 2.42
N PRO A 24 3.97 -13.84 3.52
CA PRO A 24 3.03 -13.33 4.52
C PRO A 24 3.61 -12.11 5.21
N LEU A 25 2.72 -11.19 5.60
CA LEU A 25 3.12 -10.06 6.43
C LEU A 25 3.52 -10.58 7.81
N PRO A 26 4.65 -10.14 8.40
CA PRO A 26 5.07 -10.63 9.70
C PRO A 26 4.04 -10.27 10.76
N ALA A 27 3.77 -11.20 11.69
CA ALA A 27 2.82 -10.96 12.78
C ALA A 27 3.28 -9.84 13.75
N SER A 28 4.56 -9.49 13.70
CA SER A 28 5.17 -8.38 14.44
C SER A 28 5.31 -7.10 13.59
N ALA A 29 4.70 -7.04 12.41
CA ALA A 29 4.74 -5.85 11.55
C ALA A 29 4.11 -4.66 12.27
N ASP A 30 4.85 -3.56 12.37
CA ASP A 30 4.34 -2.32 12.91
C ASP A 30 3.61 -1.48 11.84
N LEU A 31 3.10 -0.31 12.24
CA LEU A 31 2.34 0.56 11.33
C LEU A 31 3.11 0.90 10.05
N PHE A 32 4.43 1.13 10.15
CA PHE A 32 5.25 1.55 9.00
C PHE A 32 5.55 0.36 8.09
N ASP A 33 5.82 -0.82 8.66
CA ASP A 33 5.98 -2.05 7.87
C ASP A 33 4.71 -2.36 7.06
N VAL A 34 3.54 -2.21 7.67
CA VAL A 34 2.26 -2.43 6.99
C VAL A 34 2.01 -1.35 5.93
N ALA A 35 2.37 -0.10 6.19
CA ALA A 35 2.31 0.99 5.22
C ALA A 35 3.14 0.69 3.97
N ASP A 36 4.38 0.26 4.16
CA ASP A 36 5.31 -0.08 3.07
C ASP A 36 4.83 -1.30 2.28
N ALA A 37 4.27 -2.30 2.96
CA ALA A 37 3.68 -3.44 2.28
C ALA A 37 2.46 -3.04 1.43
N CYS A 38 1.57 -2.19 1.95
CA CYS A 38 0.45 -1.65 1.19
C CYS A 38 0.94 -0.90 -0.06
N ALA A 39 1.93 -0.03 0.08
CA ALA A 39 2.55 0.70 -1.04
C ALA A 39 3.13 -0.26 -2.10
N ALA A 40 3.88 -1.29 -1.66
CA ALA A 40 4.42 -2.30 -2.56
C ALA A 40 3.33 -3.07 -3.31
N PHE A 41 2.24 -3.46 -2.63
CA PHE A 41 1.12 -4.16 -3.29
C PHE A 41 0.46 -3.29 -4.37
N VAL A 42 0.19 -2.01 -4.09
CA VAL A 42 -0.44 -1.13 -5.09
C VAL A 42 0.50 -0.78 -6.25
N CYS A 43 1.80 -0.60 -6.01
CA CYS A 43 2.76 -0.37 -7.09
C CYS A 43 2.76 -1.55 -8.06
N VAL A 44 2.79 -2.79 -7.55
CA VAL A 44 2.75 -3.98 -8.38
C VAL A 44 1.38 -4.17 -9.05
N LEU A 45 0.29 -3.82 -8.36
CA LEU A 45 -1.07 -3.93 -8.90
C LEU A 45 -1.28 -3.05 -10.14
N VAL A 46 -0.69 -1.85 -10.18
CA VAL A 46 -0.77 -0.94 -11.34
C VAL A 46 -0.16 -1.56 -12.60
N ASP A 47 0.93 -2.30 -12.44
CA ASP A 47 1.64 -2.95 -13.55
C ASP A 47 1.12 -4.36 -13.88
N THR A 48 0.20 -4.89 -13.06
CA THR A 48 -0.35 -6.25 -13.23
C THR A 48 -1.53 -6.28 -14.19
N HIS A 49 -1.41 -7.07 -15.26
CA HIS A 49 -2.45 -7.21 -16.30
C HIS A 49 -3.21 -8.54 -16.22
N ASP A 50 -2.75 -9.47 -15.38
CA ASP A 50 -3.41 -10.76 -15.16
C ASP A 50 -4.49 -10.64 -14.07
N ASP A 51 -5.72 -11.04 -14.40
CA ASP A 51 -6.87 -10.93 -13.50
C ASP A 51 -6.68 -11.76 -12.22
N GLN A 52 -6.02 -12.93 -12.31
CA GLN A 52 -5.83 -13.78 -11.14
C GLN A 52 -4.82 -13.17 -10.17
N ALA A 53 -3.67 -12.70 -10.68
CA ALA A 53 -2.65 -12.01 -9.90
C ALA A 53 -3.17 -10.70 -9.32
N SER A 54 -3.90 -9.91 -10.10
CA SER A 54 -4.54 -8.66 -9.65
C SER A 54 -5.51 -8.91 -8.50
N ASN A 55 -6.36 -9.94 -8.60
CA ASN A 55 -7.27 -10.31 -7.52
C ASN A 55 -6.53 -10.81 -6.27
N ALA A 56 -5.47 -11.59 -6.42
CA ALA A 56 -4.65 -12.04 -5.30
C ALA A 56 -3.98 -10.85 -4.59
N LEU A 57 -3.43 -9.89 -5.35
CA LEU A 57 -2.84 -8.65 -4.82
C LEU A 57 -3.89 -7.79 -4.12
N CYS A 58 -5.09 -7.62 -4.70
CA CYS A 58 -6.16 -6.88 -4.04
C CYS A 58 -6.61 -7.55 -2.73
N GLY A 59 -6.67 -8.89 -2.68
CA GLY A 59 -7.00 -9.62 -1.46
C GLY A 59 -5.95 -9.42 -0.36
N ARG A 60 -4.67 -9.49 -0.74
CA ARG A 60 -3.52 -9.21 0.12
C ARG A 60 -3.53 -7.77 0.64
N LEU A 61 -3.78 -6.81 -0.25
CA LEU A 61 -3.88 -5.39 0.07
C LEU A 61 -5.04 -5.13 1.04
N LEU A 62 -6.21 -5.73 0.82
CA LEU A 62 -7.35 -5.57 1.72
C LEU A 62 -7.04 -6.09 3.13
N GLN A 63 -6.35 -7.22 3.24
CA GLN A 63 -5.89 -7.73 4.53
C GLN A 63 -4.92 -6.76 5.21
N ALA A 64 -3.94 -6.23 4.46
CA ALA A 64 -2.97 -5.28 4.98
C ALA A 64 -3.64 -3.95 5.39
N LEU A 65 -4.61 -3.44 4.63
CA LEU A 65 -5.37 -2.24 4.98
C LEU A 65 -6.25 -2.43 6.22
N ASN A 66 -6.80 -3.63 6.45
CA ASN A 66 -7.52 -3.93 7.69
C ASN A 66 -6.57 -3.94 8.91
N GLN A 67 -5.37 -4.51 8.75
CA GLN A 67 -4.35 -4.47 9.78
C GLN A 67 -3.84 -3.04 10.02
N PHE A 68 -3.63 -2.27 8.95
CA PHE A 68 -3.25 -0.87 9.02
C PHE A 68 -4.27 -0.06 9.83
N ARG A 69 -5.57 -0.24 9.54
CA ARG A 69 -6.63 0.42 10.31
C ARG A 69 -6.54 0.09 11.80
N HIS A 70 -6.36 -1.19 12.12
CA HIS A 70 -6.23 -1.62 13.50
C HIS A 70 -5.02 -0.97 14.19
N LEU A 71 -3.86 -0.92 13.53
CA LEU A 71 -2.65 -0.31 14.05
C LEU A 71 -2.75 1.22 14.20
N CYS A 72 -3.57 1.89 13.37
CA CYS A 72 -3.88 3.31 13.56
C CYS A 72 -4.74 3.57 14.80
N ASP A 73 -5.57 2.61 15.20
CA ASP A 73 -6.43 2.71 16.39
C ASP A 73 -5.69 2.29 17.67
N GLU A 74 -4.53 1.62 17.56
CA GLU A 74 -3.68 1.22 18.68
C GLU A 74 -2.64 2.30 19.05
N ASP A 75 -2.15 2.24 20.30
CA ASP A 75 -1.07 3.13 20.74
C ASP A 75 0.22 2.84 19.96
N LEU A 76 0.84 3.90 19.43
CA LEU A 76 2.04 3.77 18.63
C LEU A 76 3.22 3.25 19.48
N PRO A 77 3.96 2.22 19.02
CA PRO A 77 5.07 1.69 19.79
C PRO A 77 6.22 2.70 19.94
N PRO A 78 7.01 2.64 21.04
CA PRO A 78 7.99 3.67 21.38
C PRO A 78 9.03 3.96 20.29
N HIS A 79 9.48 2.93 19.56
CA HIS A 79 10.47 3.08 18.50
C HIS A 79 9.95 3.84 17.27
N LEU A 80 8.63 3.80 17.01
CA LEU A 80 8.01 4.61 15.96
C LEU A 80 7.86 6.06 16.42
N ILE A 81 7.49 6.28 17.69
CA ILE A 81 7.46 7.63 18.29
C ILE A 81 8.84 8.28 18.21
N GLU A 82 9.91 7.57 18.55
CA GLU A 82 11.28 8.07 18.44
C GLU A 82 11.65 8.46 16.99
N GLN A 83 11.25 7.65 16.00
CA GLN A 83 11.46 7.97 14.58
C GLN A 83 10.70 9.22 14.16
N LEU A 84 9.45 9.35 14.60
CA LEU A 84 8.61 10.51 14.30
C LEU A 84 9.14 11.79 14.98
N ILE A 85 9.67 11.71 16.20
CA ILE A 85 10.27 12.88 16.88
C ILE A 85 11.62 13.26 16.25
N ALA A 86 12.40 12.28 15.78
CA ALA A 86 13.69 12.52 15.15
C ALA A 86 13.57 13.10 13.72
N GLY A 87 12.38 12.99 13.10
CA GLY A 87 12.11 13.51 11.76
C GLY A 87 12.25 15.03 11.68
N GLU A 88 12.78 15.52 10.54
CA GLU A 88 12.81 16.95 10.24
C GLU A 88 11.39 17.46 10.02
N ASN A 89 11.11 18.72 10.40
CA ASN A 89 9.78 19.28 10.24
C ASN A 89 9.47 19.49 8.76
N VAL A 90 8.48 18.76 8.25
CA VAL A 90 8.02 18.87 6.86
C VAL A 90 6.57 19.36 6.87
N THR A 91 6.24 20.22 5.91
CA THR A 91 4.85 20.58 5.62
C THR A 91 4.10 19.30 5.23
N SER A 92 2.98 19.02 5.90
CA SER A 92 2.21 17.80 5.63
C SER A 92 1.90 17.64 4.13
N CYS A 93 2.06 16.43 3.62
CA CYS A 93 1.75 16.06 2.24
C CYS A 93 0.25 16.08 1.96
N ILE A 94 -0.59 16.15 3.00
CA ILE A 94 -2.04 16.21 2.88
C ILE A 94 -2.64 17.52 3.38
N PRO A 95 -3.69 18.03 2.70
CA PRO A 95 -4.49 19.13 3.21
C PRO A 95 -5.15 18.79 4.55
N ASP A 96 -5.43 19.81 5.37
CA ASP A 96 -6.07 19.63 6.69
C ASP A 96 -7.39 18.85 6.63
N CYS A 97 -8.14 18.95 5.53
CA CYS A 97 -9.39 18.22 5.35
C CYS A 97 -9.23 16.72 5.13
N TRP A 98 -8.00 16.21 4.96
CA TRP A 98 -7.68 14.81 4.70
C TRP A 98 -6.83 14.17 5.82
N GLN A 99 -6.54 14.90 6.90
CA GLN A 99 -5.70 14.43 8.03
C GLN A 99 -6.32 13.31 8.87
N GLU A 100 -7.54 12.88 8.55
CA GLU A 100 -8.17 11.74 9.19
C GLU A 100 -7.76 10.43 8.49
N THR A 101 -6.70 9.80 9.00
CA THR A 101 -6.18 8.51 8.51
C THR A 101 -7.27 7.46 8.38
N ALA A 102 -8.21 7.43 9.33
CA ALA A 102 -9.36 6.54 9.32
C ALA A 102 -10.15 6.61 8.00
N THR A 103 -10.51 7.82 7.58
CA THR A 103 -11.29 8.08 6.36
C THR A 103 -10.52 7.67 5.10
N LEU A 104 -9.22 7.96 5.04
CA LEU A 104 -8.38 7.55 3.91
C LEU A 104 -8.24 6.03 3.79
N VAL A 105 -8.08 5.33 4.92
CA VAL A 105 -8.02 3.87 4.93
C VAL A 105 -9.35 3.27 4.48
N GLU A 106 -10.49 3.84 4.89
CA GLU A 106 -11.82 3.42 4.44
C GLU A 106 -11.99 3.58 2.92
N TYR A 107 -11.50 4.69 2.34
CA TYR A 107 -11.49 4.89 0.89
C TYR A 107 -10.64 3.83 0.18
N ALA A 108 -9.42 3.57 0.66
CA ALA A 108 -8.56 2.53 0.09
C ALA A 108 -9.22 1.14 0.17
N GLN A 109 -9.85 0.80 1.29
CA GLN A 109 -10.58 -0.45 1.47
C GLN A 109 -11.76 -0.57 0.50
N ALA A 110 -12.57 0.47 0.36
CA ALA A 110 -13.72 0.49 -0.54
C ALA A 110 -13.31 0.35 -2.01
N LEU A 111 -12.25 1.04 -2.43
CA LEU A 111 -11.66 0.91 -3.77
C LEU A 111 -11.15 -0.51 -4.02
N THR A 112 -10.42 -1.08 -3.06
CA THR A 112 -9.89 -2.45 -3.16
C THR A 112 -11.02 -3.48 -3.28
N GLN A 113 -12.09 -3.33 -2.50
CA GLN A 113 -13.28 -4.19 -2.58
C GLN A 113 -14.01 -4.05 -3.93
N ALA A 114 -14.10 -2.84 -4.47
CA ALA A 114 -14.70 -2.60 -5.78
C ALA A 114 -13.91 -3.29 -6.90
N LEU A 115 -12.57 -3.24 -6.85
CA LEU A 115 -11.69 -3.96 -7.78
C LEU A 115 -11.85 -5.49 -7.64
N LEU A 116 -11.86 -6.01 -6.42
CA LEU A 116 -12.09 -7.43 -6.13
C LEU A 116 -13.45 -7.96 -6.61
N SER A 117 -14.46 -7.08 -6.71
CA SER A 117 -15.79 -7.49 -7.21
C SER A 117 -15.76 -7.99 -8.65
N ASN A 118 -14.74 -7.61 -9.44
CA ASN A 118 -14.62 -7.90 -10.87
C ASN A 118 -15.85 -7.51 -11.71
N THR A 119 -16.68 -6.58 -11.22
CA THR A 119 -17.90 -6.12 -11.91
C THR A 119 -17.70 -4.84 -12.72
N LEU A 120 -16.53 -4.21 -12.59
CA LEU A 120 -16.24 -2.92 -13.19
C LEU A 120 -15.84 -3.07 -14.67
N PRO A 121 -16.24 -2.14 -15.56
CA PRO A 121 -15.70 -2.08 -16.90
C PRO A 121 -14.17 -1.90 -16.86
N PRO A 122 -13.39 -2.52 -17.78
CA PRO A 122 -11.93 -2.41 -17.80
C PRO A 122 -11.36 -0.98 -17.68
N PRO A 123 -11.85 0.04 -18.41
CA PRO A 123 -11.30 1.40 -18.28
C PRO A 123 -11.56 2.02 -16.90
N VAL A 124 -12.67 1.63 -16.25
CA VAL A 124 -12.99 2.08 -14.89
C VAL A 124 -12.09 1.39 -13.89
N ALA A 125 -11.89 0.07 -14.03
CA ALA A 125 -10.98 -0.69 -13.17
C ALA A 125 -9.56 -0.10 -13.21
N THR A 126 -9.00 0.14 -14.39
CA THR A 126 -7.67 0.78 -14.53
C THR A 126 -7.59 2.14 -13.82
N SER A 127 -8.62 2.98 -13.98
CA SER A 127 -8.66 4.30 -13.34
C SER A 127 -8.74 4.18 -11.82
N LEU A 128 -9.53 3.24 -11.30
CA LEU A 128 -9.64 3.00 -9.86
C LEU A 128 -8.38 2.35 -9.27
N THR A 129 -7.67 1.53 -10.03
CA THR A 129 -6.36 1.01 -9.61
C THR A 129 -5.34 2.14 -9.45
N GLY A 130 -5.29 3.08 -10.40
CA GLY A 130 -4.43 4.27 -10.28
C GLY A 130 -4.81 5.15 -9.08
N LEU A 131 -6.11 5.40 -8.87
CA LEU A 131 -6.57 6.16 -7.70
C LEU A 131 -6.23 5.44 -6.38
N LEU A 132 -6.40 4.11 -6.34
CA LEU A 132 -6.04 3.30 -5.17
C LEU A 132 -4.55 3.40 -4.86
N HIS A 133 -3.70 3.36 -5.89
CA HIS A 133 -2.27 3.59 -5.75
C HIS A 133 -1.98 4.94 -5.08
N ASP A 134 -2.56 6.02 -5.62
CA ASP A 134 -2.30 7.37 -5.11
C ASP A 134 -2.77 7.53 -3.65
N VAL A 135 -3.94 6.99 -3.30
CA VAL A 135 -4.48 7.05 -1.92
C VAL A 135 -3.61 6.25 -0.95
N VAL A 136 -3.18 5.05 -1.33
CA VAL A 136 -2.33 4.20 -0.47
C VAL A 136 -0.94 4.80 -0.30
N TYR A 137 -0.37 5.37 -1.36
CA TYR A 137 0.92 6.03 -1.29
C TYR A 137 0.85 7.27 -0.39
N LEU A 138 -0.21 8.07 -0.53
CA LEU A 138 -0.47 9.23 0.33
C LEU A 138 -0.60 8.83 1.81
N LEU A 139 -1.33 7.74 2.09
CA LEU A 139 -1.44 7.17 3.43
C LEU A 139 -0.09 6.75 3.99
N ALA A 140 0.72 6.06 3.19
CA ALA A 140 2.01 5.54 3.63
C ALA A 140 3.01 6.65 3.97
N GLU A 141 3.00 7.74 3.19
CA GLU A 141 3.79 8.93 3.49
C GLU A 141 3.24 9.65 4.72
N PHE A 142 1.93 9.87 4.80
CA PHE A 142 1.31 10.62 5.89
C PHE A 142 1.54 9.99 7.27
N VAL A 143 1.43 8.67 7.41
CA VAL A 143 1.64 8.03 8.73
C VAL A 143 3.08 8.09 9.22
N LYS A 144 4.03 8.37 8.31
CA LYS A 144 5.44 8.55 8.62
C LYS A 144 5.81 10.02 8.87
N GLU A 145 4.85 10.94 8.75
CA GLU A 145 5.09 12.35 9.02
C GLU A 145 5.26 12.60 10.52
N PRO A 146 6.26 13.39 10.92
CA PRO A 146 6.53 13.68 12.33
C PRO A 146 5.34 14.42 12.97
N TYR A 147 4.73 13.83 13.99
CA TYR A 147 3.68 14.49 14.77
C TYR A 147 4.29 15.65 15.59
N LEU A 148 3.95 16.88 15.25
CA LEU A 148 4.12 18.00 16.16
C LEU A 148 3.05 17.91 17.26
N THR A 149 3.42 17.50 18.48
CA THR A 149 2.70 18.01 19.64
C THR A 149 3.05 19.49 19.77
N VAL A 150 2.30 20.37 19.09
CA VAL A 150 2.26 21.79 19.46
C VAL A 150 1.47 21.88 20.76
N HIS A 151 2.15 21.72 21.89
CA HIS A 151 1.66 22.09 23.20
C HIS A 151 2.55 23.17 23.80
#